data_AF-A0A0R0C4B6-F1
#
_entry.id   AF-A0A0R0C4B6-F1
#
_cell.length_a   1.000
_cell.length_b   1.000
_cell.length_c   1.000
_cell.angle_alpha   90.00
_cell.angle_beta   90.00
_cell.angle_gamma   90.00
#
_symmetry.space_group_name_H-M   'P 1'
#
loop_
_entity.id
_entity.type
_entity.pdbx_description
1 polymer ?
#
loop_
_entity_poly.entity_id
_entity_poly.type
_entity_poly.pdbx_seq_one_letter_code
_entity_poly.pdbx_strand_id
1 'polypeptide(L)' 'IAGRDNGAPGLRPDYGAQYYAAFLIDPDGHRIEAVINR' A
#
# COMPACT_ATOMS: atom_id res chain seq x y z
N ILE A 1 5.35 16.02 10.07
CA ILE A 1 4.17 15.51 9.33
C ILE A 1 4.29 14.00 9.25
N ALA A 2 3.24 13.23 9.49
CA ALA A 2 3.26 11.78 9.31
C ALA A 2 2.98 11.44 7.84
N GLY A 3 3.32 10.22 7.41
CA GLY A 3 3.10 9.79 6.04
C GLY A 3 1.64 9.97 5.60
N ARG A 4 1.45 10.44 4.36
CA ARG A 4 0.12 10.64 3.77
C ARG A 4 -0.40 9.31 3.21
N ASP A 5 -1.67 9.03 3.44
CA ASP A 5 -2.37 7.96 2.72
C ASP A 5 -2.24 8.18 1.21
N ASN A 6 -1.87 7.12 0.50
CA ASN A 6 -1.69 7.13 -0.95
C ASN A 6 -2.49 5.99 -1.60
N GLY A 7 -3.56 5.58 -0.94
CA GLY A 7 -4.36 4.43 -1.30
C GLY A 7 -4.71 3.60 -0.06
N ALA A 8 -6.00 3.57 0.25
CA ALA A 8 -6.53 2.78 1.34
C ALA A 8 -6.11 1.30 1.21
N PRO A 9 -5.78 0.66 2.35
CA PRO A 9 -5.37 -0.73 2.38
C PRO A 9 -6.51 -1.63 1.89
N GLY A 10 -6.21 -2.56 0.98
CA GLY A 10 -7.23 -3.41 0.39
C GLY A 10 -6.70 -4.51 -0.52
N LEU A 11 -7.60 -5.45 -0.84
CA LEU A 11 -7.33 -6.47 -1.85
C LEU A 11 -7.13 -5.82 -3.22
N ARG A 12 -6.19 -6.36 -3.98
CA ARG A 12 -5.92 -6.01 -5.36
C ARG A 12 -6.00 -7.29 -6.19
N PRO A 13 -7.22 -7.72 -6.55
CA PRO A 13 -7.44 -8.98 -7.25
C PRO A 13 -6.70 -9.05 -8.60
N ASP A 14 -6.39 -7.91 -9.21
CA ASP A 14 -5.56 -7.79 -10.42
C ASP A 14 -4.15 -8.39 -10.27
N TYR A 15 -3.61 -8.40 -9.04
CA TYR A 15 -2.28 -8.93 -8.72
C TYR A 15 -2.32 -10.32 -8.07
N GLY A 16 -3.52 -10.82 -7.78
CA GLY A 16 -3.74 -12.13 -7.16
C GLY A 16 -4.91 -12.11 -6.18
N ALA A 17 -5.59 -13.25 -6.05
CA ALA A 17 -6.77 -13.39 -5.19
C ALA A 17 -6.50 -13.09 -3.70
N GLN A 18 -5.24 -13.19 -3.27
CA GLN A 18 -4.79 -12.98 -1.90
C GLN A 18 -3.84 -11.78 -1.75
N TYR A 19 -3.70 -10.96 -2.79
CA TYR A 19 -2.81 -9.80 -2.78
C TYR A 19 -3.48 -8.65 -2.03
N TYR A 20 -3.09 -8.44 -0.77
CA TYR A 20 -3.54 -7.32 0.05
C TYR A 20 -2.42 -6.27 0.13
N ALA A 21 -2.71 -5.04 -0.28
CA ALA A 21 -1.72 -3.97 -0.32
C ALA A 21 -2.21 -2.69 0.34
N ALA A 22 -1.28 -1.98 0.98
CA ALA A 22 -1.47 -0.65 1.57
C ALA A 22 -0.42 0.31 1.03
N PHE A 23 -0.81 1.57 0.76
CA PHE A 23 0.06 2.55 0.11
C PHE A 23 0.16 3.82 0.96
N LEU A 24 1.39 4.26 1.21
CA LEU A 24 1.66 5.50 1.93
C LEU A 24 2.82 6.27 1.30
N ILE A 25 2.78 7.59 1.42
CA ILE A 25 3.86 8.49 1.07
C ILE A 25 4.50 8.96 2.37
N ASP A 26 5.78 8.67 2.58
CA ASP A 26 6.48 9.15 3.76
C ASP A 26 6.82 10.66 3.65
N PRO A 27 7.21 11.33 4.74
CA PRO A 27 7.51 12.77 4.74
C PRO A 27 8.61 13.22 3.78
N ASP A 28 9.57 12.36 3.46
CA ASP A 28 10.64 12.57 2.48
C ASP A 28 10.18 12.32 1.04
N GLY A 29 8.95 11.83 0.86
CA GLY A 29 8.29 11.70 -0.44
C GLY A 29 8.43 10.34 -1.09
N HIS A 30 8.95 9.31 -0.41
CA HIS A 30 8.98 7.97 -0.99
C HIS A 30 7.61 7.30 -0.92
N ARG A 31 7.35 6.48 -1.93
CA ARG A 31 6.16 5.64 -2.01
C ARG A 31 6.46 4.30 -1.36
N ILE A 32 5.84 4.06 -0.22
CA ILE A 32 5.94 2.81 0.52
C ILE A 32 4.70 1.97 0.20
N GLU A 33 4.95 0.72 -0.17
CA GLU A 33 3.92 -0.30 -0.42
C GLU A 33 4.13 -1.45 0.55
N ALA A 34 3.11 -1.74 1.37
CA ALA A 34 3.11 -2.88 2.28
C ALA A 34 2.16 -3.94 1.72
N VAL A 35 2.71 -5.11 1.36
CA VAL A 35 1.98 -6.19 0.69
C VAL A 35 2.00 -7.44 1.55
N ILE A 36 0.83 -8.08 1.68
CA ILE A 36 0.71 -9.47 2.11
C ILE A 36 0.24 -10.26 0.90
N ASN A 37 1.07 -11.22 0.49
CA ASN A 37 0.75 -12.17 -0.57
C ASN A 37 1.11 -13.55 -0.03
N ARG A 38 0.10 -14.28 0.46
CA ARG A 38 0.22 -15.61 1.05
C ARG A 38 -0.46 -16.61 0.14
#